data_AF-A0A926UXT0-F1
#
_entry.id   AF-A0A926UXT0-F1
#
_cell.length_a   1.000
_cell.length_b   1.000
_cell.length_c   1.000
_cell.angle_alpha   90.00
_cell.angle_beta   90.00
_cell.angle_gamma   90.00
#
_symmetry.space_group_name_H-M   'P 1'
#
loop_
_entity.id
_entity.type
_entity.pdbx_description
1 polymer ?
#
loop_
_entity_poly.entity_id
_entity_poly.type
_entity_poly.pdbx_seq_one_letter_code
_entity_poly.pdbx_strand_id
1 'polypeptide(L)'
;MTKEELLQRYAAGEREFEAVNLARVDLSGADLAGINLSRANLADANLSRTNLTQANLREANLARANFTEANLERAVLLKSNLTEGQLSAARLTGAILLEANVCHAFLFEANLDGANLTDAFLLGATMPDGSQCNSIA
;
A
#
# COMPACT_ATOMS: atom_id res chain seq x y z
N MET A 1 -8.45 -2.64 16.33
CA MET A 1 -9.57 -3.21 15.56
C MET A 1 -9.10 -4.55 15.03
N THR A 2 -9.93 -5.59 15.08
CA THR A 2 -9.56 -6.91 14.54
C THR A 2 -9.85 -7.02 13.05
N LYS A 3 -9.34 -8.09 12.41
CA LYS A 3 -9.69 -8.43 11.03
C LYS A 3 -11.20 -8.59 10.87
N GLU A 4 -11.82 -9.36 11.77
CA GLU A 4 -13.24 -9.72 11.72
C GLU A 4 -14.11 -8.47 11.86
N GLU A 5 -13.76 -7.58 12.79
CA GLU A 5 -14.46 -6.30 12.98
C GLU A 5 -14.39 -5.43 11.72
N LEU A 6 -13.22 -5.30 11.11
CA LEU A 6 -13.05 -4.54 9.86
C LEU A 6 -13.90 -5.15 8.74
N LEU A 7 -13.79 -6.45 8.51
CA LEU A 7 -14.47 -7.12 7.40
C LEU A 7 -15.98 -7.10 7.58
N GLN A 8 -16.49 -7.25 8.81
CA GLN A 8 -17.92 -7.16 9.10
C GLN A 8 -18.46 -5.75 8.82
N ARG A 9 -17.76 -4.71 9.30
CA ARG A 9 -18.15 -3.31 9.07
C ARG A 9 -18.08 -2.95 7.59
N TYR A 10 -17.03 -3.39 6.91
CA TYR A 10 -16.87 -3.19 5.48
C TYR A 10 -17.98 -3.88 4.67
N ALA A 11 -18.34 -5.12 5.04
CA ALA A 11 -19.46 -5.85 4.43
C ALA A 11 -20.81 -5.18 4.69
N ALA A 12 -20.96 -4.46 5.82
CA ALA A 12 -22.13 -3.65 6.12
C ALA A 12 -22.18 -2.32 5.33
N GLY A 13 -21.20 -2.05 4.46
CA GLY A 13 -21.15 -0.86 3.61
C GLY A 13 -20.30 0.28 4.17
N GLU A 14 -19.69 0.10 5.35
CA GLU A 14 -18.76 1.09 5.88
C GLU A 14 -17.50 1.15 5.02
N ARG A 15 -17.01 2.35 4.75
CA ARG A 15 -15.76 2.59 4.00
C ARG A 15 -14.77 3.44 4.77
N GLU A 16 -15.21 4.09 5.85
CA GLU A 16 -14.42 5.03 6.62
C GLU A 16 -13.73 4.33 7.79
N PHE A 17 -12.43 4.08 7.65
CA PHE A 17 -11.57 3.46 8.65
C PHE A 17 -10.31 4.33 8.88
N GLU A 18 -10.47 5.65 8.90
CA GLU A 18 -9.37 6.59 9.15
C GLU A 18 -8.71 6.32 10.51
N ALA A 19 -7.37 6.39 10.55
CA ALA A 19 -6.55 6.30 11.76
C ALA A 19 -6.72 5.03 12.59
N VAL A 20 -7.34 3.97 12.05
CA VAL A 20 -7.45 2.69 12.75
C VAL A 20 -6.09 2.03 12.93
N ASN A 21 -5.96 1.24 14.00
CA ASN A 21 -4.80 0.38 14.20
C ASN A 21 -5.10 -1.04 13.71
N LEU A 22 -4.39 -1.42 12.65
CA LEU A 22 -4.41 -2.71 11.94
C LEU A 22 -3.00 -3.29 11.79
N ALA A 23 -2.04 -2.84 12.61
CA ALA A 23 -0.67 -3.35 12.56
C ALA A 23 -0.67 -4.87 12.78
N ARG A 24 0.10 -5.59 11.95
CA ARG A 24 0.22 -7.05 11.96
C ARG A 24 -1.07 -7.83 11.67
N VAL A 25 -2.14 -7.17 11.23
CA VAL A 25 -3.37 -7.86 10.86
C VAL A 25 -3.18 -8.58 9.52
N ASP A 26 -3.72 -9.79 9.42
CA ASP A 26 -3.76 -10.54 8.17
C ASP A 26 -5.05 -10.25 7.39
N LEU A 27 -4.95 -9.38 6.39
CA LEU A 27 -6.00 -9.01 5.43
C LEU A 27 -5.78 -9.65 4.06
N SER A 28 -4.91 -10.67 3.96
CA SER A 28 -4.59 -11.28 2.67
C SER A 28 -5.83 -11.78 1.92
N GLY A 29 -5.87 -11.49 0.62
CA GLY A 29 -6.97 -11.85 -0.27
C GLY A 29 -8.29 -11.11 -0.02
N ALA A 30 -8.35 -10.14 0.91
CA ALA A 30 -9.58 -9.41 1.15
C ALA A 30 -9.93 -8.48 -0.03
N ASP A 31 -11.24 -8.28 -0.26
CA ASP A 31 -11.72 -7.25 -1.18
C ASP A 31 -12.07 -5.98 -0.40
N LEU A 32 -11.23 -4.96 -0.53
CA LEU A 32 -11.30 -3.68 0.18
C LEU A 32 -11.27 -2.50 -0.81
N ALA A 33 -11.81 -2.68 -2.01
CA ALA A 33 -11.87 -1.63 -3.03
C ALA A 33 -12.55 -0.35 -2.50
N GLY A 34 -11.90 0.80 -2.69
CA GLY A 34 -12.40 2.10 -2.25
C GLY A 34 -12.44 2.32 -0.74
N ILE A 35 -11.81 1.44 0.07
CA ILE A 35 -11.71 1.65 1.51
C ILE A 35 -10.91 2.93 1.81
N ASN A 36 -11.35 3.71 2.80
CA ASN A 36 -10.56 4.78 3.38
C ASN A 36 -9.82 4.27 4.62
N LEU A 37 -8.52 4.07 4.47
CA LEU A 37 -7.54 3.72 5.51
C LEU A 37 -6.52 4.86 5.69
N SER A 38 -6.90 6.10 5.39
CA SER A 38 -6.01 7.24 5.58
C SER A 38 -5.55 7.32 7.04
N ARG A 39 -4.26 7.62 7.24
CA ARG A 39 -3.58 7.67 8.55
C ARG A 39 -3.63 6.37 9.37
N ALA A 40 -4.14 5.27 8.81
CA ALA A 40 -4.18 4.00 9.51
C ALA A 40 -2.77 3.49 9.79
N ASN A 41 -2.62 2.76 10.88
CA ASN A 41 -1.41 2.00 11.16
C ASN A 41 -1.58 0.56 10.64
N LEU A 42 -0.87 0.23 9.57
CA LEU A 42 -0.85 -1.08 8.89
C LEU A 42 0.58 -1.66 8.87
N ALA A 43 1.46 -1.17 9.76
CA ALA A 43 2.82 -1.69 9.84
C ALA A 43 2.82 -3.21 10.07
N ASP A 44 3.69 -3.93 9.34
CA ASP A 44 3.80 -5.38 9.36
C ASP A 44 2.49 -6.13 8.99
N ALA A 45 1.46 -5.47 8.44
CA ALA A 45 0.23 -6.12 8.03
C ALA A 45 0.43 -7.00 6.79
N ASN A 46 -0.29 -8.11 6.72
CA ASN A 46 -0.34 -8.94 5.50
C ASN A 46 -1.51 -8.49 4.63
N LEU A 47 -1.21 -7.81 3.53
CA LEU A 47 -2.15 -7.33 2.51
C LEU A 47 -1.90 -8.04 1.16
N SER A 48 -1.22 -9.18 1.16
CA SER A 48 -0.93 -9.92 -0.08
C SER A 48 -2.23 -10.31 -0.79
N ARG A 49 -2.26 -10.18 -2.12
CA ARG A 49 -3.43 -10.47 -2.97
C ARG A 49 -4.72 -9.70 -2.62
N THR A 50 -4.63 -8.64 -1.81
CA THR A 50 -5.80 -7.82 -1.45
C THR A 50 -6.21 -6.96 -2.63
N ASN A 51 -7.51 -6.75 -2.83
CA ASN A 51 -8.01 -5.73 -3.73
C ASN A 51 -8.16 -4.39 -2.97
N LEU A 52 -7.27 -3.45 -3.27
CA LEU A 52 -7.24 -2.08 -2.75
C LEU A 52 -7.41 -1.06 -3.89
N THR A 53 -8.07 -1.46 -4.98
CA THR A 53 -8.37 -0.55 -6.10
C THR A 53 -9.06 0.70 -5.56
N GLN A 54 -8.56 1.88 -5.92
CA GLN A 54 -9.08 3.19 -5.47
C GLN A 54 -9.09 3.39 -3.93
N ALA A 55 -8.38 2.59 -3.15
CA ALA A 55 -8.28 2.79 -1.71
C ALA A 55 -7.57 4.11 -1.38
N ASN A 56 -8.01 4.76 -0.29
CA ASN A 56 -7.31 5.91 0.27
C ASN A 56 -6.40 5.45 1.42
N LEU A 57 -5.10 5.51 1.19
CA LEU A 57 -4.02 5.16 2.12
C LEU A 57 -3.13 6.38 2.42
N ARG A 58 -3.64 7.60 2.21
CA ARG A 58 -2.90 8.84 2.48
C ARG A 58 -2.38 8.85 3.90
N GLU A 59 -1.11 9.23 4.09
CA GLU A 59 -0.45 9.32 5.40
C GLU A 59 -0.48 8.03 6.23
N ALA A 60 -0.83 6.88 5.64
CA ALA A 60 -0.86 5.61 6.34
C ALA A 60 0.56 5.13 6.67
N ASN A 61 0.72 4.47 7.82
CA ASN A 61 1.95 3.77 8.15
C ASN A 61 1.87 2.33 7.59
N LEU A 62 2.57 2.08 6.49
CA LEU A 62 2.62 0.82 5.75
C LEU A 62 4.00 0.14 5.86
N ALA A 63 4.81 0.54 6.85
CA ALA A 63 6.18 0.04 6.99
C ALA A 63 6.19 -1.49 7.12
N ARG A 64 7.01 -2.16 6.30
CA ARG A 64 7.13 -3.62 6.22
C ARG A 64 5.82 -4.36 5.92
N ALA A 65 4.78 -3.67 5.45
CA ALA A 65 3.54 -4.33 5.05
C ALA A 65 3.78 -5.18 3.79
N ASN A 66 3.08 -6.31 3.71
CA ASN A 66 3.16 -7.21 2.56
C ASN A 66 2.01 -6.93 1.58
N PHE A 67 2.31 -6.35 0.44
CA PHE A 67 1.43 -6.12 -0.71
C PHE A 67 1.74 -7.02 -1.91
N THR A 68 2.42 -8.15 -1.70
CA THR A 68 2.76 -9.07 -2.79
C THR A 68 1.50 -9.47 -3.56
N GLU A 69 1.52 -9.30 -4.88
CA GLU A 69 0.38 -9.54 -5.79
C GLU A 69 -0.90 -8.73 -5.45
N ALA A 70 -0.82 -7.70 -4.62
CA ALA A 70 -1.98 -6.86 -4.29
C ALA A 70 -2.38 -5.96 -5.46
N ASN A 71 -3.66 -5.64 -5.57
CA ASN A 71 -4.17 -4.68 -6.53
C ASN A 71 -4.35 -3.31 -5.87
N LEU A 72 -3.46 -2.37 -6.17
CA LEU A 72 -3.45 -0.98 -5.70
C LEU A 72 -3.76 0.00 -6.85
N GLU A 73 -4.42 -0.47 -7.92
CA GLU A 73 -4.76 0.35 -9.07
C GLU A 73 -5.51 1.61 -8.63
N ARG A 74 -4.99 2.79 -9.03
CA ARG A 74 -5.53 4.11 -8.67
C ARG A 74 -5.67 4.38 -7.17
N ALA A 75 -4.96 3.64 -6.31
CA ALA A 75 -4.93 3.93 -4.87
C ALA A 75 -4.19 5.24 -4.58
N VAL A 76 -4.58 5.91 -3.50
CA VAL A 76 -3.93 7.14 -3.02
C VAL A 76 -2.99 6.81 -1.86
N LEU A 77 -1.69 6.82 -2.11
CA LEU A 77 -0.61 6.54 -1.16
C LEU A 77 0.19 7.82 -0.80
N LEU A 78 -0.38 9.00 -1.06
CA LEU A 78 0.21 10.31 -0.79
C LEU A 78 0.79 10.39 0.64
N LYS A 79 2.08 10.72 0.75
CA LYS A 79 2.82 10.83 2.03
C LYS A 79 2.74 9.60 2.93
N SER A 80 2.43 8.43 2.39
CA SER A 80 2.43 7.17 3.15
C SER A 80 3.86 6.70 3.42
N ASN A 81 4.01 5.88 4.46
CA ASN A 81 5.29 5.24 4.79
C ASN A 81 5.29 3.77 4.34
N LEU A 82 5.90 3.46 3.20
CA LEU A 82 6.10 2.13 2.63
C LEU A 82 7.53 1.60 2.85
N THR A 83 8.28 2.15 3.80
CA THR A 83 9.67 1.73 4.08
C THR A 83 9.73 0.20 4.28
N GLU A 84 10.65 -0.47 3.58
CA GLU A 84 10.82 -1.93 3.60
C GLU A 84 9.54 -2.73 3.23
N GLY A 85 8.56 -2.11 2.58
CA GLY A 85 7.34 -2.77 2.11
C GLY A 85 7.62 -3.82 1.04
N GLN A 86 6.84 -4.92 1.04
CA GLN A 86 6.92 -5.94 0.01
C GLN A 86 5.84 -5.68 -1.05
N LEU A 87 6.20 -5.17 -2.22
CA LEU A 87 5.28 -4.84 -3.31
C LEU A 87 5.54 -5.69 -4.56
N SER A 88 6.21 -6.84 -4.43
CA SER A 88 6.54 -7.69 -5.58
C SER A 88 5.26 -8.11 -6.32
N ALA A 89 5.26 -7.95 -7.65
CA ALA A 89 4.11 -8.19 -8.52
C ALA A 89 2.83 -7.40 -8.15
N ALA A 90 2.92 -6.34 -7.34
CA ALA A 90 1.78 -5.49 -7.03
C ALA A 90 1.36 -4.66 -8.26
N ARG A 91 0.05 -4.45 -8.42
CA ARG A 91 -0.50 -3.60 -9.48
C ARG A 91 -0.72 -2.19 -8.95
N LEU A 92 0.14 -1.24 -9.33
CA LEU A 92 0.10 0.17 -8.91
C LEU A 92 -0.26 1.10 -10.08
N THR A 93 -0.86 0.57 -11.14
CA THR A 93 -1.25 1.35 -12.32
C THR A 93 -2.09 2.58 -11.92
N GLY A 94 -1.63 3.77 -12.28
CA GLY A 94 -2.29 5.03 -11.94
C GLY A 94 -2.33 5.39 -10.44
N ALA A 95 -1.60 4.68 -9.57
CA ALA A 95 -1.55 4.99 -8.15
C ALA A 95 -0.83 6.33 -7.88
N ILE A 96 -1.20 7.02 -6.81
CA ILE A 96 -0.59 8.30 -6.42
C ILE A 96 0.33 8.07 -5.22
N LEU A 97 1.63 8.05 -5.45
CA LEU A 97 2.68 7.90 -4.44
C LEU A 97 3.47 9.21 -4.20
N LEU A 98 2.88 10.36 -4.52
CA LEU A 98 3.48 11.68 -4.29
C LEU A 98 3.98 11.79 -2.84
N GLU A 99 5.25 12.19 -2.66
CA GLU A 99 5.91 12.31 -1.35
C GLU A 99 5.88 11.02 -0.49
N ALA A 100 5.57 9.85 -1.04
CA ALA A 100 5.58 8.60 -0.30
C ALA A 100 7.02 8.16 0.02
N ASN A 101 7.22 7.60 1.20
CA ASN A 101 8.50 7.00 1.56
C ASN A 101 8.50 5.52 1.16
N VAL A 102 9.21 5.17 0.10
CA VAL A 102 9.30 3.82 -0.49
C VAL A 102 10.74 3.28 -0.35
N CYS A 103 11.54 3.86 0.57
CA CYS A 103 12.92 3.44 0.80
C CYS A 103 13.00 1.95 1.17
N HIS A 104 13.97 1.25 0.59
CA HIS A 104 14.20 -0.18 0.81
C HIS A 104 13.01 -1.10 0.49
N ALA A 105 11.98 -0.59 -0.19
CA ALA A 105 10.85 -1.42 -0.60
C ALA A 105 11.23 -2.35 -1.76
N PHE A 106 10.52 -3.48 -1.87
CA PHE A 106 10.72 -4.49 -2.90
C PHE A 106 9.61 -4.39 -3.94
N LEU A 107 9.87 -3.77 -5.09
CA LEU A 107 8.90 -3.59 -6.18
C LEU A 107 9.16 -4.53 -7.36
N PHE A 108 9.92 -5.60 -7.20
CA PHE A 108 10.24 -6.54 -8.29
C PHE A 108 8.96 -7.01 -9.01
N GLU A 109 8.90 -6.89 -10.33
CA GLU A 109 7.72 -7.18 -11.17
C GLU A 109 6.46 -6.35 -10.89
N ALA A 110 6.52 -5.31 -10.04
CA ALA A 110 5.38 -4.43 -9.82
C ALA A 110 5.07 -3.59 -11.07
N ASN A 111 3.78 -3.42 -11.38
CA ASN A 111 3.36 -2.54 -12.47
C ASN A 111 3.16 -1.11 -11.94
N LEU A 112 4.00 -0.17 -12.38
CA LEU A 112 3.95 1.25 -12.03
C LEU A 112 3.41 2.13 -13.18
N ASP A 113 2.73 1.55 -14.17
CA ASP A 113 2.30 2.28 -15.37
C ASP A 113 1.37 3.46 -14.98
N GLY A 114 1.79 4.67 -15.30
CA GLY A 114 1.05 5.89 -14.95
C GLY A 114 0.99 6.20 -13.44
N ALA A 115 1.72 5.48 -12.59
CA ALA A 115 1.86 5.82 -11.19
C ALA A 115 2.60 7.16 -11.04
N ASN A 116 2.12 8.02 -10.14
CA ASN A 116 2.78 9.27 -9.82
C ASN A 116 3.74 9.07 -8.64
N LEU A 117 5.05 9.09 -8.93
CA LEU A 117 6.13 8.96 -7.96
C LEU A 117 6.86 10.28 -7.68
N THR A 118 6.33 11.43 -8.11
CA THR A 118 6.99 12.72 -7.89
C THR A 118 7.31 12.93 -6.40
N ASP A 119 8.54 13.33 -6.10
CA ASP A 119 9.06 13.54 -4.74
C ASP A 119 9.00 12.29 -3.83
N ALA A 120 8.80 11.09 -4.39
CA ALA A 120 8.85 9.86 -3.62
C ALA A 120 10.30 9.51 -3.24
N PHE A 121 10.49 9.03 -2.02
CA PHE A 121 11.80 8.59 -1.53
C PHE A 121 12.00 7.11 -1.89
N LEU A 122 12.93 6.82 -2.80
CA LEU A 122 13.16 5.46 -3.33
C LEU A 122 14.53 4.90 -2.97
N LEU A 123 15.27 5.54 -2.06
CA LEU A 123 16.62 5.12 -1.72
C LEU A 123 16.65 3.66 -1.26
N GLY A 124 17.46 2.84 -1.95
CA GLY A 124 17.63 1.41 -1.69
C GLY A 124 16.43 0.55 -2.07
N ALA A 125 15.42 1.08 -2.76
CA ALA A 125 14.31 0.29 -3.26
C ALA A 125 14.77 -0.62 -4.41
N THR A 126 14.24 -1.85 -4.45
CA THR A 126 14.37 -2.72 -5.63
C THR A 126 13.26 -2.37 -6.62
N MET A 127 13.61 -1.90 -7.81
CA MET A 127 12.68 -1.45 -8.84
C MET A 127 12.01 -2.64 -9.57
N PRO A 128 10.96 -2.40 -10.39
CA PRO A 128 10.27 -3.47 -11.13
C PRO A 128 11.14 -4.37 -11.98
N ASP A 129 12.22 -3.83 -12.55
CA ASP A 129 13.19 -4.58 -13.36
C ASP A 129 14.27 -5.30 -12.52
N GLY A 130 14.20 -5.20 -11.19
CA GLY A 130 15.17 -5.76 -10.25
C GLY A 130 16.38 -4.89 -9.97
N SER A 131 16.51 -3.72 -10.61
CA SER A 131 17.59 -2.77 -10.32
C SER A 131 17.43 -2.14 -8.92
N GLN A 132 18.53 -1.71 -8.32
CA GLN A 132 18.50 -0.97 -7.05
C GLN A 132 18.45 0.53 -7.33
N CYS A 133 17.50 1.23 -6.70
CA CYS A 133 17.38 2.68 -6.81
C CYS A 133 18.31 3.37 -5.80
N ASN A 134 19.06 4.37 -6.26
CA ASN A 134 20.00 5.14 -5.43
C ASN A 134 19.61 6.62 -5.31
N SER A 135 18.37 6.99 -5.65
CA SER A 135 17.92 8.38 -5.71
C SER A 135 16.48 8.55 -5.23
N ILE A 136 16.03 9.81 -5.19
CA ILE A 136 14.62 10.20 -5.12
C ILE A 136 14.04 10.23 -6.55
N ALA A 137 12.72 10.12 -6.70
CA ALA A 137 12.02 10.24 -7.99
C ALA A 137 11.66 11.68 -8.35
#